data_AF-A0A257PWJ0-F1
#
_entry.id   AF-A0A257PWJ0-F1
#
_cell.length_a   1.000
_cell.length_b   1.000
_cell.length_c   1.000
_cell.angle_alpha   90.00
_cell.angle_beta   90.00
_cell.angle_gamma   90.00
#
_symmetry.space_group_name_H-M   'P 1'
#
loop_
_entity.id
_entity.type
_entity.pdbx_description
1 polymer ?
#
loop_
_entity_poly.entity_id
_entity_poly.type
_entity_poly.pdbx_seq_one_letter_code
_entity_poly.pdbx_strand_id
1 'polypeptide(L)'
;MTDPDGLAELRRLGARSVPVLSRGDDWIFAQNIGHVVMFLGLDEPTGPVLPPDALMQRLRLFLRTAIAIVPQMPDALLAKDVPNRPRSYIALAHHLFRIPEGMLEVAAGATLTNDMLTGGPPP
;
A
#
# COMPACT_ATOMS: atom_id res chain seq x y z
N MET A 1 0.03 2.80 14.87
CA MET A 1 -0.38 1.49 15.35
C MET A 1 0.86 0.62 15.34
N THR A 2 1.45 0.39 16.51
CA THR A 2 2.56 -0.56 16.66
C THR A 2 2.25 -1.31 17.93
N ASP A 3 1.71 -2.51 17.78
CA ASP A 3 1.63 -3.48 18.86
C ASP A 3 3.09 -3.87 19.22
N PRO A 4 3.58 -3.59 20.45
CA PRO A 4 4.94 -3.91 20.85
C PRO A 4 5.27 -5.40 20.69
N ASP A 5 4.29 -6.27 20.94
CA ASP A 5 4.46 -7.72 20.83
C ASP A 5 4.59 -8.14 19.36
N GLY A 6 3.78 -7.54 18.49
CA GLY A 6 3.90 -7.72 17.04
C GLY A 6 5.27 -7.28 16.48
N LEU A 7 5.85 -6.19 17.01
CA LEU A 7 7.18 -5.74 16.59
C LEU A 7 8.30 -6.66 17.10
N ALA A 8 8.18 -7.19 18.32
CA ALA A 8 9.10 -8.18 18.85
C ALA A 8 9.08 -9.45 18.00
N GLU A 9 7.90 -9.90 17.59
CA GLU A 9 7.73 -11.08 16.75
C GLU A 9 8.31 -10.90 15.34
N LEU A 10 8.07 -9.75 14.69
CA LEU A 10 8.68 -9.43 13.39
C LEU A 10 10.22 -9.51 13.46
N ARG A 11 10.82 -9.00 14.53
CA ARG A 11 12.27 -9.06 14.75
C ARG A 11 12.73 -10.50 14.98
N ARG A 12 12.02 -11.29 15.77
CA ARG A 12 12.33 -12.70 16.04
C ARG A 12 12.34 -13.52 14.75
N LEU A 13 11.37 -13.28 13.87
CA LEU A 13 11.26 -13.92 12.55
C LEU A 13 12.33 -13.43 11.54
N GLY A 14 13.03 -12.34 11.83
CA GLY A 14 13.95 -11.68 10.91
C GLY A 14 13.26 -10.94 9.76
N ALA A 15 11.95 -10.70 9.86
CA ALA A 15 11.18 -9.97 8.87
C ALA A 15 11.55 -8.48 8.88
N ARG A 16 11.74 -7.91 7.69
CA ARG A 16 12.22 -6.52 7.53
C ARG A 16 11.13 -5.52 7.14
N SER A 17 9.89 -5.98 6.95
CA SER A 17 8.77 -5.16 6.50
C SER A 17 7.43 -5.79 6.91
N VAL A 18 6.34 -5.09 6.63
CA VAL A 18 4.95 -5.52 6.87
C VAL A 18 4.11 -5.32 5.60
N PRO A 19 2.96 -6.01 5.45
CA PRO A 19 2.40 -7.04 6.34
C PRO A 19 3.13 -8.39 6.25
N VAL A 20 3.15 -9.12 7.36
CA VAL A 20 3.71 -10.47 7.50
C VAL A 20 2.64 -11.42 8.00
N LEU A 21 2.67 -12.65 7.50
CA LEU A 21 1.90 -13.78 8.00
C LEU A 21 2.88 -14.87 8.42
N SER A 22 2.75 -15.39 9.65
CA SER A 22 3.63 -16.43 10.18
C SER A 22 2.86 -17.64 10.72
N ARG A 23 3.54 -18.79 10.76
CA ARG A 23 3.12 -20.04 11.39
C ARG A 23 4.34 -20.63 12.09
N GLY A 24 4.45 -20.40 13.39
CA GLY A 24 5.68 -20.73 14.13
C GLY A 24 6.84 -19.88 13.61
N ASP A 25 7.87 -20.54 13.07
CA ASP A 25 9.07 -19.89 12.52
C ASP A 25 8.99 -19.61 11.01
N ASP A 26 8.04 -20.24 10.32
CA ASP A 26 7.80 -20.00 8.90
C ASP A 26 6.99 -18.71 8.71
N TRP A 27 7.35 -17.92 7.70
CA TRP A 27 6.65 -16.67 7.41
C TRP A 27 6.75 -16.24 5.95
N ILE A 28 5.81 -15.40 5.53
CA ILE A 28 5.78 -14.74 4.23
C ILE A 28 5.43 -13.25 4.36
N PHE A 29 5.79 -12.48 3.34
CA PHE A 29 5.23 -11.16 3.14
C PHE A 29 3.84 -11.25 2.51
N ALA A 30 2.83 -10.75 3.22
CA ALA A 30 1.42 -10.92 2.89
C ALA A 30 0.89 -9.89 1.88
N GLN A 31 1.74 -9.38 0.97
CA GLN A 31 1.30 -8.45 -0.09
C GLN A 31 0.68 -9.17 -1.29
N ASN A 32 0.96 -10.46 -1.46
CA ASN A 32 0.42 -11.29 -2.53
C ASN A 32 -0.56 -12.32 -1.95
N ILE A 33 -1.84 -12.23 -2.29
CA ILE A 33 -2.87 -13.12 -1.76
C ILE A 33 -2.67 -14.58 -2.20
N GLY A 34 -2.07 -14.82 -3.37
CA GLY A 34 -1.70 -16.15 -3.82
C GLY A 34 -0.64 -16.79 -2.95
N HIS A 35 0.37 -16.02 -2.51
CA HIS A 35 1.34 -16.51 -1.53
C HIS A 35 0.68 -16.82 -0.19
N VAL A 36 -0.31 -16.03 0.23
CA VAL A 36 -1.07 -16.28 1.47
C VAL A 36 -1.89 -17.57 1.38
N VAL A 37 -2.64 -17.78 0.30
CA VAL A 37 -3.42 -19.01 0.06
C VAL A 37 -2.50 -20.24 0.08
N MET A 38 -1.37 -20.18 -0.64
CA MET A 38 -0.37 -21.25 -0.66
C MET A 38 0.23 -21.50 0.72
N PHE A 39 0.62 -20.45 1.45
CA PHE A 39 1.21 -20.57 2.79
C PHE A 39 0.25 -21.18 3.81
N LEU A 40 -1.03 -20.85 3.69
CA LEU A 40 -2.06 -21.39 4.56
C LEU A 40 -2.50 -22.81 4.18
N GLY A 41 -2.19 -23.27 2.96
CA GLY A 41 -2.64 -24.56 2.42
C GLY A 41 -4.13 -24.56 2.07
N LEU A 42 -4.67 -23.40 1.66
CA LEU A 42 -6.07 -23.24 1.30
C LEU A 42 -6.30 -23.59 -0.17
N ASP A 43 -7.48 -24.14 -0.48
CA ASP A 43 -7.95 -24.36 -1.84
C ASP A 43 -8.91 -23.24 -2.26
N GLU A 44 -8.38 -22.01 -2.30
CA GLU A 44 -9.16 -20.81 -2.55
C GLU A 44 -8.71 -20.13 -3.86
N PRO A 45 -9.65 -19.68 -4.71
CA PRO A 45 -9.31 -18.95 -5.91
C PRO A 45 -8.70 -17.59 -5.55
N THR A 46 -7.52 -17.30 -6.07
CA THR A 46 -6.80 -16.04 -5.83
C THR A 46 -7.19 -14.94 -6.84
N GLY A 47 -8.23 -15.21 -7.63
CA GLY A 47 -8.75 -14.34 -8.68
C GLY A 47 -7.89 -14.35 -9.95
N PRO A 48 -8.43 -13.89 -11.08
CA PRO A 48 -7.67 -13.85 -12.32
C PRO A 48 -6.58 -12.78 -12.25
N VAL A 49 -5.40 -13.11 -12.77
CA VAL A 49 -4.41 -12.09 -13.11
C VAL A 49 -4.99 -11.24 -14.23
N LEU A 50 -5.18 -9.94 -13.94
CA LEU A 50 -5.73 -9.02 -14.93
C LEU A 50 -4.69 -8.71 -15.99
N PRO A 51 -5.10 -8.62 -17.28
CA PRO A 51 -4.19 -8.18 -18.32
C PRO A 51 -3.81 -6.69 -18.12
N PRO A 52 -2.66 -6.25 -18.66
CA PRO A 52 -2.14 -4.90 -18.44
C PRO A 52 -3.12 -3.77 -18.79
N ASP A 53 -3.90 -3.93 -19.85
CA ASP A 53 -4.92 -2.97 -20.28
C ASP A 53 -6.05 -2.80 -19.26
N ALA A 54 -6.52 -3.91 -18.67
CA ALA A 54 -7.52 -3.89 -17.60
C ALA A 54 -6.97 -3.25 -16.31
N LEU A 55 -5.71 -3.51 -15.97
CA LEU A 55 -5.03 -2.85 -14.84
C LEU A 55 -4.97 -1.33 -15.06
N MET A 56 -4.56 -0.89 -16.26
CA MET A 56 -4.50 0.52 -16.62
C MET A 56 -5.88 1.18 -16.67
N GLN A 57 -6.92 0.45 -17.08
CA GLN A 57 -8.29 0.95 -17.03
C GLN A 57 -8.74 1.21 -15.59
N ARG A 58 -8.48 0.28 -14.66
CA ARG A 58 -8.81 0.45 -13.23
C ARG A 58 -8.02 1.58 -12.60
N LEU A 59 -6.71 1.68 -12.87
CA LEU A 59 -5.90 2.77 -12.35
C LEU A 59 -6.43 4.13 -12.82
N ARG A 60 -6.76 4.28 -14.11
CA ARG A 60 -7.35 5.51 -14.66
C ARG A 60 -8.71 5.84 -14.03
N LEU A 61 -9.52 4.85 -13.71
CA LEU A 61 -10.77 5.07 -12.97
C LEU A 61 -10.46 5.69 -11.60
N PHE A 62 -9.58 5.08 -10.80
CA PHE A 62 -9.24 5.59 -9.48
C PHE A 62 -8.65 7.00 -9.51
N LEU A 63 -7.72 7.27 -10.44
CA LEU A 63 -7.10 8.59 -10.57
C LEU A 63 -8.11 9.67 -10.99
N ARG A 64 -8.98 9.40 -11.97
CA ARG A 64 -10.02 10.36 -12.37
C ARG A 64 -11.01 10.64 -11.25
N THR A 65 -11.41 9.59 -10.51
CA THR A 65 -12.27 9.76 -9.34
C THR A 65 -11.57 10.60 -8.28
N ALA A 66 -10.29 10.33 -7.98
CA ALA A 66 -9.51 11.11 -7.02
C ALA A 66 -9.42 12.60 -7.41
N ILE A 67 -9.12 12.89 -8.68
CA ILE A 67 -9.09 14.26 -9.22
C ILE A 67 -10.44 14.96 -9.04
N ALA A 68 -11.56 14.24 -9.19
CA ALA A 68 -12.88 14.82 -9.02
C ALA A 68 -13.25 15.06 -7.54
N ILE A 69 -12.88 14.15 -6.62
CA ILE A 69 -13.38 14.18 -5.23
C ILE A 69 -12.46 14.92 -4.26
N VAL A 70 -11.14 14.91 -4.48
CA VAL A 70 -10.18 15.55 -3.56
C VAL A 70 -10.46 17.07 -3.42
N PRO A 71 -10.69 17.83 -4.51
CA PRO A 71 -10.98 19.27 -4.43
C PRO A 71 -12.32 19.61 -3.76
N GLN A 72 -13.20 18.62 -3.55
CA GLN A 72 -14.47 18.83 -2.86
C GLN A 72 -14.29 18.84 -1.34
N MET A 73 -13.11 18.48 -0.82
CA MET A 73 -12.82 18.53 0.60
C MET A 73 -12.60 19.98 1.05
N PRO A 74 -13.27 20.46 2.11
CA PRO A 74 -12.98 21.76 2.69
C PRO A 74 -11.52 21.84 3.16
N ASP A 75 -10.82 22.93 2.81
CA ASP A 75 -9.41 23.14 3.15
C ASP A 75 -9.11 22.94 4.64
N ALA A 76 -10.02 23.40 5.51
CA ALA A 76 -9.91 23.25 6.96
C ALA A 76 -9.84 21.79 7.45
N LEU A 77 -10.26 20.82 6.62
CA LEU A 77 -10.20 19.39 6.93
C LEU A 77 -8.98 18.68 6.34
N LEU A 78 -8.26 19.31 5.41
CA LEU A 78 -7.12 18.68 4.72
C LEU A 78 -6.01 18.25 5.70
N ALA A 79 -5.78 19.05 6.75
CA ALA A 79 -4.79 18.77 7.79
C ALA A 79 -5.26 17.71 8.81
N LYS A 80 -6.54 17.36 8.83
CA LYS A 80 -7.09 16.39 9.79
C LYS A 80 -6.64 14.98 9.43
N ASP A 81 -6.29 14.20 10.45
CA ASP A 81 -5.99 12.78 10.30
C ASP A 81 -7.22 11.96 9.88
N VAL A 82 -6.99 10.98 9.01
CA VAL A 82 -8.01 10.00 8.65
C VAL A 82 -8.32 9.10 9.86
N PRO A 83 -9.55 8.55 9.96
CA PRO A 83 -9.90 7.67 11.07
C PRO A 83 -8.90 6.52 11.25
N ASN A 84 -8.52 6.26 12.50
CA ASN A 84 -7.68 5.13 12.90
C ASN A 84 -6.24 5.15 12.35
N ARG A 85 -5.75 6.26 11.78
CA ARG A 85 -4.38 6.35 11.28
C ARG A 85 -3.82 7.77 11.43
N PRO A 86 -2.60 7.95 11.95
CA PRO A 86 -1.92 9.25 11.99
C PRO A 86 -1.42 9.62 10.59
N ARG A 87 -2.35 10.01 9.72
CA ARG A 87 -2.13 10.42 8.34
C ARG A 87 -3.20 11.43 7.98
N SER A 88 -2.79 12.64 7.63
CA SER A 88 -3.70 13.69 7.20
C SER A 88 -4.39 13.35 5.87
N TYR A 89 -5.57 13.91 5.63
CA TYR A 89 -6.25 13.78 4.34
C TYR A 89 -5.41 14.30 3.18
N ILE A 90 -4.66 15.40 3.35
CA ILE A 90 -3.75 15.91 2.31
C ILE A 90 -2.60 14.94 2.02
N ALA A 91 -2.02 14.31 3.05
CA ALA A 91 -0.99 13.30 2.85
C ALA A 91 -1.55 12.05 2.16
N LEU A 92 -2.80 11.65 2.48
CA LEU A 92 -3.47 10.55 1.78
C LEU A 92 -3.76 10.90 0.31
N ALA A 93 -4.24 12.12 0.04
CA ALA A 93 -4.51 12.60 -1.31
C ALA A 93 -3.24 12.61 -2.16
N HIS A 94 -2.14 13.16 -1.63
CA HIS A 94 -0.82 13.12 -2.27
C HIS A 94 -0.39 11.68 -2.59
N HIS A 95 -0.53 10.78 -1.62
CA HIS A 95 -0.12 9.37 -1.76
C HIS A 95 -0.85 8.62 -2.89
N LEU A 96 -2.11 8.95 -3.18
CA LEU A 96 -2.86 8.35 -4.30
C LEU A 96 -2.20 8.58 -5.66
N PHE A 97 -1.54 9.73 -5.84
CA PHE A 97 -0.85 10.10 -7.08
C PHE A 97 0.63 9.71 -7.05
N ARG A 98 1.27 9.86 -5.89
CA ARG A 98 2.70 9.55 -5.73
C ARG A 98 3.01 8.07 -6.00
N ILE A 99 2.13 7.14 -5.63
CA ILE A 99 2.35 5.70 -5.84
C ILE A 99 2.47 5.37 -7.35
N PRO A 100 1.50 5.70 -8.21
CA PRO A 100 1.65 5.50 -9.66
C PRO A 100 2.88 6.19 -10.27
N GLU A 101 3.18 7.42 -9.85
CA GLU A 101 4.39 8.13 -10.32
C GLU A 101 5.66 7.37 -9.97
N GLY A 102 5.78 6.90 -8.72
CA GLY A 102 6.94 6.12 -8.28
C GLY A 102 7.06 4.80 -9.04
N MET A 103 5.94 4.15 -9.37
CA MET A 103 5.96 2.95 -10.20
C MET A 103 6.40 3.24 -11.63
N LEU A 104 6.05 4.40 -12.19
CA LEU A 104 6.55 4.83 -13.51
C LEU A 104 8.05 5.16 -13.47
N GLU A 105 8.54 5.81 -12.42
CA GLU A 105 9.97 6.04 -12.21
C GLU A 105 10.73 4.71 -12.15
N VAL A 106 10.22 3.72 -11.41
CA VAL A 106 10.82 2.38 -11.33
C VAL A 106 10.77 1.66 -12.68
N ALA A 107 9.66 1.75 -13.40
CA ALA A 107 9.56 1.20 -14.75
C ALA A 107 10.55 1.86 -15.73
N ALA A 108 10.93 3.12 -15.48
CA ALA A 108 11.95 3.84 -16.22
C ALA A 108 13.40 3.55 -15.74
N GLY A 109 13.58 2.64 -14.77
CA GLY A 109 14.89 2.19 -14.30
C GLY A 109 15.32 2.75 -12.94
N ALA A 110 14.46 3.49 -12.23
CA ALA A 110 14.75 3.90 -10.86
C ALA A 110 14.69 2.72 -9.88
N THR A 111 15.48 2.78 -8.82
CA THR A 111 15.38 1.82 -7.70
C THR A 111 14.17 2.16 -6.85
N LEU A 112 13.31 1.18 -6.59
CA LEU A 112 12.20 1.35 -5.65
C LEU A 112 12.75 1.57 -4.23
N THR A 113 12.46 2.74 -3.65
CA THR A 113 12.80 3.06 -2.26
C THR A 113 11.55 3.13 -1.38
N ASN A 114 11.73 3.02 -0.06
CA ASN A 114 10.62 3.17 0.88
C ASN A 114 10.02 4.59 0.80
N ASP A 115 10.86 5.61 0.64
CA ASP A 115 10.44 7.01 0.55
C ASP A 115 9.51 7.28 -0.63
N MET A 116 9.71 6.62 -1.77
CA MET A 116 8.77 6.69 -2.91
C MET A 116 7.35 6.24 -2.54
N LEU A 117 7.21 5.40 -1.51
CA LEU A 117 5.93 4.86 -1.05
C LEU A 117 5.38 5.59 0.17
N THR A 118 6.24 6.15 1.02
CA THR A 118 5.85 6.73 2.32
C THR A 118 5.99 8.24 2.40
N GLY A 119 6.68 8.86 1.44
CA GLY A 119 6.95 10.29 1.38
C GLY A 119 5.67 11.12 1.45
N GLY A 120 5.70 12.14 2.30
CA GLY A 120 4.65 13.14 2.38
C GLY A 120 4.72 14.14 1.21
N PRO A 121 3.69 15.00 1.07
CA PRO A 121 3.80 16.14 0.17
C PRO A 121 4.98 17.04 0.59
N PRO A 122 5.61 17.77 -0.35
CA PRO A 122 6.59 18.80 0.00
C PRO A 122 5.97 19.85 0.94
N PRO A 123 6.80 20.50 1.78
CA PRO A 123 6.34 21.52 2.73
C PRO A 123 5.73 22.75 2.05
#